data_AF-A0A3A4PF23-F1
#
_entry.id   AF-A0A3A4PF23-F1
#
_cell.length_a   1.000
_cell.length_b   1.000
_cell.length_c   1.000
_cell.angle_alpha   90.00
_cell.angle_beta   90.00
_cell.angle_gamma   90.00
#
_symmetry.space_group_name_H-M   'P 1'
#
loop_
_entity.id
_entity.type
_entity.pdbx_description
1 polymer ?
#
loop_
_entity_poly.entity_id
_entity_poly.type
_entity_poly.pdbx_seq_one_letter_code
_entity_poly.pdbx_strand_id
1 'polypeptide(L)'
;MLDTCHIKGACSFKSMSNRSIFKHSLLFLTLLLALLPPLLLSPETVTADILKTGQGLEFKGKCLGVKGKYLHFRTEEGIVLKFSPDKVSVEIETTPDDAPSDSPPVDAKAMRENATVPEDVPYTVTASTSEYEEVVLQTGGTVKGLIESITDEELEMSVITGKSSIANATFPIDQICGIKRLTESSREKLKENIQWIRRTGPGGESFKRVGQPERGYDPVVGECWKLTTAHFHIAGESAESFIRAIALRMEQMFEAYHSYFNVPVSNEPFVKILIFPSYTKYARSMEANKQLASPRVAGFYVPDLNMIVTHQEYENFAAEAETYVCAIAEIERKIASLREVVDAMDGTALTEAKEERRDIAERERAIKKYADDQIYRLNENSKDMDPSEYNRRRDQIEEWRRKELDAINKEWRLSKENYGRTQESIRELDILISQRESLLDRERRFCRSLLIEFEKSQLQTLYHEAWHAYVDHVIKRDQENAGLPLWLEEGLAEFFSNSEINVAEVLVPRIAKGRLITLKLAGNDGLIPLRQLVRYTKKEGYAEQAELFYAQSWGFIYYLNEKFDLRNEDLLLQYIDDLEQEGDPINAFESTFEMNLDVIEKDFKAWILSRPIE
;
A
#
# COMPACT_ATOMS: atom_id res chain seq x y z
N MET A 1 -43.95 -25.06 -14.94
CA MET A 1 -44.51 -24.20 -16.02
C MET A 1 -43.33 -23.47 -16.62
N LEU A 2 -43.01 -23.83 -17.86
CA LEU A 2 -41.97 -23.24 -18.68
C LEU A 2 -42.47 -21.90 -19.20
N ASP A 3 -41.64 -20.86 -19.16
CA ASP A 3 -41.72 -19.79 -20.16
C ASP A 3 -40.31 -19.53 -20.72
N THR A 4 -40.16 -19.95 -21.96
CA THR A 4 -39.01 -19.83 -22.85
C THR A 4 -39.00 -18.46 -23.52
N CYS A 5 -37.88 -17.72 -23.45
CA CYS A 5 -37.63 -16.60 -24.35
C CYS A 5 -36.67 -17.04 -25.47
N HIS A 6 -37.16 -17.02 -26.70
CA HIS A 6 -36.40 -17.34 -27.92
C HIS A 6 -35.57 -16.13 -28.38
N ILE A 7 -34.25 -16.28 -28.50
CA ILE A 7 -33.43 -15.39 -29.33
C ILE A 7 -33.27 -16.05 -30.70
N LYS A 8 -33.91 -15.46 -31.72
CA LYS A 8 -33.68 -15.78 -33.13
C LYS A 8 -32.42 -15.05 -33.61
N GLY A 9 -31.33 -15.79 -33.79
CA GLY A 9 -30.19 -15.40 -34.62
C GLY A 9 -29.98 -16.46 -35.69
N ALA A 10 -30.28 -16.14 -36.94
CA ALA A 10 -30.12 -17.06 -38.06
C ALA A 10 -28.66 -17.08 -38.53
N CYS A 11 -27.96 -18.18 -38.30
CA CYS A 11 -26.80 -18.59 -39.10
C CYS A 11 -27.02 -20.03 -39.58
N SER A 12 -27.35 -20.21 -40.86
CA SER A 12 -27.41 -21.54 -41.45
C SER A 12 -25.99 -22.04 -41.71
N PHE A 13 -25.53 -23.04 -40.95
CA PHE A 13 -24.34 -23.80 -41.31
C PHE A 13 -24.76 -25.04 -42.09
N LYS A 14 -24.57 -25.01 -43.41
CA LYS A 14 -24.58 -26.22 -44.24
C LYS A 14 -23.29 -27.00 -43.95
N SER A 15 -23.46 -28.32 -43.88
CA SER A 15 -22.47 -29.34 -43.52
C SER A 15 -21.04 -29.07 -44.02
N MET A 16 -20.11 -28.90 -43.09
CA MET A 16 -18.71 -29.25 -43.29
C MET A 16 -18.27 -30.14 -42.14
N SER A 17 -17.98 -31.40 -42.48
CA SER A 17 -17.43 -32.40 -41.58
C SER A 17 -15.97 -32.07 -41.28
N ASN A 18 -15.70 -31.26 -40.25
CA ASN A 18 -14.36 -31.10 -39.72
C ASN A 18 -14.38 -31.20 -38.18
N ARG A 19 -14.00 -32.38 -37.68
CA ARG A 19 -14.10 -32.76 -36.25
C ARG A 19 -13.13 -32.00 -35.33
N SER A 20 -12.13 -31.29 -35.85
CA SER A 20 -11.13 -30.56 -35.04
C SER A 20 -11.60 -29.16 -34.61
N ILE A 21 -12.30 -28.43 -35.49
CA ILE A 21 -12.82 -27.08 -35.22
C ILE A 21 -13.94 -27.13 -34.16
N PHE A 22 -14.77 -28.17 -34.18
CA PHE A 22 -15.87 -28.34 -33.23
C PHE A 22 -15.42 -28.60 -31.78
N LYS A 23 -14.23 -29.18 -31.57
CA LYS A 23 -13.72 -29.45 -30.22
C LYS A 23 -13.18 -28.19 -29.53
N HIS A 24 -12.50 -27.32 -30.26
CA HIS A 24 -11.90 -26.10 -29.70
C HIS A 24 -12.94 -25.02 -29.40
N SER A 25 -13.92 -24.82 -30.29
CA SER A 25 -14.99 -23.83 -30.06
C SER A 25 -15.95 -24.21 -28.94
N LEU A 26 -16.19 -25.52 -28.72
CA LEU A 26 -17.05 -25.99 -27.62
C LEU A 26 -16.33 -25.91 -26.27
N LEU A 27 -15.03 -26.22 -26.20
CA LEU A 27 -14.23 -26.05 -24.98
C LEU A 27 -14.15 -24.57 -24.57
N PHE A 28 -13.95 -23.68 -25.55
CA PHE A 28 -13.89 -22.23 -25.36
C PHE A 28 -15.21 -21.66 -24.83
N LEU A 29 -16.36 -22.07 -25.39
CA LEU A 29 -17.68 -21.61 -24.95
C LEU A 29 -18.09 -22.14 -23.56
N THR A 30 -17.69 -23.38 -23.24
CA THR A 30 -18.03 -24.02 -21.96
C THR A 30 -17.21 -23.45 -20.80
N LEU A 31 -15.93 -23.08 -21.03
CA LEU A 31 -15.12 -22.36 -20.04
C LEU A 31 -15.59 -20.91 -19.85
N LEU A 32 -15.97 -20.21 -20.93
CA LEU A 32 -16.43 -18.81 -20.85
C LEU A 32 -17.72 -18.67 -20.02
N LEU A 33 -18.63 -19.64 -20.14
CA LEU A 33 -19.90 -19.68 -19.39
C LEU A 33 -19.73 -20.12 -17.93
N ALA A 34 -18.64 -20.82 -17.59
CA ALA A 34 -18.33 -21.23 -16.22
C ALA A 34 -17.62 -20.14 -15.39
N LEU A 35 -17.20 -19.03 -16.01
CA LEU A 35 -16.39 -17.96 -15.41
C LEU A 35 -17.14 -16.63 -15.17
N LEU A 36 -18.44 -16.57 -15.48
CA LEU A 36 -19.29 -15.40 -15.23
C LEU A 36 -20.04 -15.51 -13.89
N PRO A 37 -20.01 -14.50 -13.00
CA PRO A 37 -20.76 -14.52 -11.75
C PRO A 37 -22.27 -14.32 -12.00
N PRO A 38 -23.17 -14.93 -11.20
CA PRO A 38 -24.61 -14.68 -11.32
C PRO A 38 -24.94 -13.31 -10.71
N LEU A 39 -25.15 -12.30 -11.55
CA LEU A 39 -25.73 -11.02 -11.15
C LEU A 39 -27.24 -11.19 -10.99
N LEU A 40 -27.70 -11.29 -9.74
CA LEU A 40 -29.10 -11.12 -9.36
C LEU A 40 -29.40 -9.62 -9.25
N LEU A 41 -30.30 -9.11 -10.09
CA LEU A 41 -30.92 -7.80 -9.92
C LEU A 41 -32.44 -7.96 -10.07
N SER A 42 -33.18 -7.77 -8.97
CA SER A 42 -34.59 -7.43 -9.00
C SER A 42 -34.73 -5.90 -8.98
N PRO A 43 -35.71 -5.32 -9.70
CA PRO A 43 -35.94 -3.88 -9.66
C PRO A 43 -36.68 -3.50 -8.36
N GLU A 44 -36.41 -2.29 -7.86
CA GLU A 44 -37.06 -1.64 -6.69
C GLU A 44 -36.36 -1.72 -5.33
N THR A 45 -35.03 -1.63 -5.27
CA THR A 45 -34.27 -0.84 -4.27
C THR A 45 -32.78 -0.98 -4.59
N VAL A 46 -32.06 0.13 -4.73
CA VAL A 46 -30.58 0.10 -4.80
C VAL A 46 -30.09 0.65 -3.47
N THR A 47 -29.80 -0.25 -2.53
CA THR A 47 -28.96 0.03 -1.37
C THR A 47 -27.50 0.01 -1.85
N ALA A 48 -26.82 1.14 -1.74
CA ALA A 48 -25.39 1.23 -1.98
C ALA A 48 -24.68 1.16 -0.62
N ASP A 49 -24.20 -0.02 -0.24
CA ASP A 49 -23.30 -0.17 0.90
C ASP A 49 -21.90 0.28 0.47
N ILE A 50 -21.48 1.45 0.94
CA ILE A 50 -20.11 1.94 0.77
C ILE A 50 -19.30 1.54 2.01
N LEU A 51 -18.46 0.53 1.86
CA LEU A 51 -17.42 0.18 2.84
C LEU A 51 -16.22 1.13 2.68
N LYS A 52 -16.10 2.10 3.59
CA LYS A 52 -14.85 2.47 4.30
C LYS A 52 -15.02 3.73 5.15
N THR A 53 -15.66 3.54 6.28
CA THR A 53 -15.30 3.97 7.65
C THR A 53 -16.33 3.25 8.53
N GLY A 54 -16.02 2.91 9.77
CA GLY A 54 -16.94 2.18 10.67
C GLY A 54 -18.24 2.93 11.05
N GLN A 55 -18.67 3.92 10.25
CA GLN A 55 -19.96 4.60 10.32
C GLN A 55 -20.48 4.80 8.90
N GLY A 56 -21.41 3.93 8.46
CA GLY A 56 -22.07 4.09 7.16
C GLY A 56 -22.97 5.33 7.15
N LEU A 57 -22.74 6.24 6.19
CA LEU A 57 -23.66 7.33 5.89
C LEU A 57 -24.72 6.83 4.89
N GLU A 58 -25.98 6.75 5.33
CA GLU A 58 -27.10 6.34 4.50
C GLU A 58 -27.75 7.57 3.86
N PHE A 59 -27.70 7.68 2.53
CA PHE A 59 -28.34 8.79 1.79
C PHE A 59 -29.63 8.31 1.11
N LYS A 60 -30.76 8.96 1.42
CA LYS A 60 -32.04 8.74 0.73
C LYS A 60 -32.18 9.71 -0.44
N GLY A 61 -32.59 9.20 -1.60
CA GLY A 61 -32.66 10.00 -2.81
C GLY A 61 -33.07 9.22 -4.06
N LYS A 62 -33.11 9.92 -5.20
CA LYS A 62 -33.53 9.37 -6.49
C LYS A 62 -32.34 9.26 -7.44
N CYS A 63 -32.13 8.06 -7.98
CA CYS A 63 -31.17 7.86 -9.07
C CYS A 63 -31.66 8.60 -10.33
N LEU A 64 -30.80 9.45 -10.90
CA LEU A 64 -31.08 10.22 -12.10
C LEU A 64 -30.60 9.53 -13.39
N GLY A 65 -29.92 8.38 -13.27
CA GLY A 65 -29.37 7.58 -14.35
C GLY A 65 -27.87 7.78 -14.56
N VAL A 66 -27.33 7.09 -15.57
CA VAL A 66 -25.90 7.14 -15.94
C VAL A 66 -25.71 8.17 -17.05
N LYS A 67 -24.78 9.12 -16.85
CA LYS A 67 -24.34 10.05 -17.90
C LYS A 67 -22.82 9.92 -18.07
N GLY A 68 -22.40 9.46 -19.25
CA GLY A 68 -21.00 9.12 -19.48
C GLY A 68 -20.56 7.95 -18.58
N LYS A 69 -19.44 8.09 -17.87
CA LYS A 69 -18.93 7.09 -16.92
C LYS A 69 -19.46 7.24 -15.48
N TYR A 70 -20.34 8.20 -15.24
CA TYR A 70 -20.78 8.54 -13.90
C TYR A 70 -22.24 8.14 -13.66
N LEU A 71 -22.52 7.58 -12.48
CA LEU A 71 -23.87 7.42 -11.96
C LEU A 71 -24.25 8.70 -11.22
N HIS A 72 -25.41 9.27 -11.55
CA HIS A 72 -25.90 10.49 -10.90
C HIS A 72 -27.03 10.14 -9.92
N PHE A 73 -26.94 10.64 -8.70
CA PHE A 73 -27.92 10.43 -7.64
C PHE A 73 -28.28 11.77 -7.00
N ARG A 74 -29.56 12.05 -6.83
CA ARG A 74 -30.01 13.28 -6.16
C ARG A 74 -30.58 12.95 -4.79
N THR A 75 -30.02 13.53 -3.73
CA THR A 75 -30.55 13.38 -2.36
C THR A 75 -31.87 14.14 -2.20
N GLU A 76 -32.62 13.83 -1.14
CA GLU A 76 -33.84 14.58 -0.82
C GLU A 76 -33.57 16.06 -0.50
N GLU A 77 -32.36 16.43 -0.04
CA GLU A 77 -31.97 17.84 0.15
C GLU A 77 -31.55 18.54 -1.16
N GLY A 78 -31.66 17.88 -2.31
CA GLY A 78 -31.40 18.47 -3.63
C GLY A 78 -29.95 18.39 -4.11
N ILE A 79 -29.06 17.76 -3.34
CA ILE A 79 -27.64 17.58 -3.69
C ILE A 79 -27.49 16.51 -4.77
N VAL A 80 -26.69 16.77 -5.81
CA VAL A 80 -26.43 15.80 -6.88
C VAL A 80 -25.05 15.17 -6.70
N LEU A 81 -25.03 13.90 -6.29
CA LEU A 81 -23.85 13.08 -6.15
C LEU A 81 -23.49 12.40 -7.48
N LYS A 82 -22.20 12.44 -7.84
CA LYS A 82 -21.66 11.75 -9.03
C LYS A 82 -20.72 10.63 -8.59
N PHE A 83 -20.99 9.41 -9.00
CA PHE A 83 -20.17 8.23 -8.69
C PHE A 83 -19.44 7.76 -9.95
N SER A 84 -18.12 7.71 -9.92
CA SER A 84 -17.27 6.98 -10.87
C SER A 84 -16.89 5.64 -10.26
N PRO A 85 -16.55 4.62 -11.06
CA PRO A 85 -15.96 3.37 -10.55
C PRO A 85 -14.68 3.58 -9.71
N ASP A 86 -14.00 4.72 -9.90
CA ASP A 86 -12.65 4.97 -9.37
C ASP A 86 -12.60 6.15 -8.36
N LYS A 87 -13.68 6.92 -8.18
CA LYS A 87 -13.78 8.10 -7.30
C LYS A 87 -15.23 8.52 -7.03
N VAL A 88 -15.52 9.01 -5.83
CA VAL A 88 -16.77 9.71 -5.49
C VAL A 88 -16.51 11.20 -5.45
N SER A 89 -17.27 12.00 -6.19
CA SER A 89 -17.17 13.47 -6.17
C SER A 89 -18.53 14.09 -5.83
N VAL A 90 -18.54 15.02 -4.88
CA VAL A 90 -19.73 15.78 -4.48
C VAL A 90 -19.68 17.13 -5.19
N GLU A 91 -20.66 17.41 -6.04
CA GLU A 91 -20.88 18.76 -6.57
C GLU A 91 -22.15 19.33 -5.93
N ILE A 92 -22.00 20.45 -5.23
CA ILE A 92 -23.12 21.21 -4.70
C ILE A 92 -23.50 22.23 -5.79
N GLU A 93 -24.63 22.05 -6.46
CA GLU A 93 -25.19 23.09 -7.33
C GLU A 93 -25.73 24.22 -6.44
N THR A 94 -24.89 25.21 -6.14
CA THR A 94 -25.36 26.47 -5.57
C THR A 94 -25.99 27.31 -6.70
N THR A 95 -27.25 27.71 -6.52
CA THR A 95 -27.87 28.75 -7.34
C THR A 95 -27.02 30.03 -7.30
N PRO A 96 -26.80 30.71 -8.43
CA PRO A 96 -25.89 31.84 -8.50
C PRO A 96 -26.54 33.08 -7.87
N ASP A 97 -25.89 33.70 -6.90
CA ASP A 97 -25.85 35.16 -6.74
C ASP A 97 -24.68 35.60 -5.84
N ASP A 98 -24.00 36.64 -6.33
CA ASP A 98 -23.08 37.59 -5.68
C ASP A 98 -21.71 37.14 -5.12
N ALA A 99 -20.66 37.30 -5.95
CA ALA A 99 -19.39 37.90 -5.50
C ALA A 99 -18.61 38.56 -6.66
N PRO A 100 -17.93 39.71 -6.44
CA PRO A 100 -17.30 40.50 -7.51
C PRO A 100 -15.83 40.15 -7.77
N SER A 101 -15.47 40.40 -9.04
CA SER A 101 -14.14 40.45 -9.67
C SER A 101 -13.15 41.42 -9.01
N ASP A 102 -11.87 41.01 -8.86
CA ASP A 102 -10.70 41.72 -9.45
C ASP A 102 -9.35 41.19 -8.91
N SER A 103 -8.46 40.73 -9.81
CA SER A 103 -7.01 41.11 -9.90
C SER A 103 -6.14 40.13 -10.72
N PRO A 104 -5.02 40.57 -11.32
CA PRO A 104 -4.44 40.05 -12.59
C PRO A 104 -3.24 39.08 -12.42
N PRO A 105 -2.74 38.45 -13.52
CA PRO A 105 -1.74 37.39 -13.44
C PRO A 105 -0.30 37.93 -13.39
N VAL A 106 0.56 37.26 -12.61
CA VAL A 106 2.00 37.53 -12.51
C VAL A 106 2.79 36.52 -13.36
N ASP A 107 3.74 37.07 -14.11
CA ASP A 107 4.55 36.49 -15.19
C ASP A 107 5.79 35.75 -14.64
N ALA A 108 5.92 34.45 -14.92
CA ALA A 108 6.98 33.58 -14.40
C ALA A 108 8.12 33.37 -15.44
N LYS A 109 8.73 34.48 -15.89
CA LYS A 109 9.84 34.45 -16.85
C LYS A 109 11.04 35.32 -16.45
N ALA A 110 11.47 35.23 -15.19
CA ALA A 110 12.77 35.74 -14.78
C ALA A 110 13.40 34.83 -13.72
N MET A 111 14.70 34.59 -13.86
CA MET A 111 15.61 33.91 -12.93
C MET A 111 15.83 32.39 -13.15
N ARG A 112 16.18 32.03 -14.39
CA ARG A 112 17.25 31.05 -14.64
C ARG A 112 18.48 31.83 -15.11
N GLU A 113 19.56 31.85 -14.33
CA GLU A 113 20.97 31.94 -14.78
C GLU A 113 21.94 32.13 -13.60
N ASN A 114 23.13 31.54 -13.75
CA ASN A 114 24.36 31.58 -12.92
C ASN A 114 24.55 30.42 -11.92
N ALA A 115 25.68 29.73 -11.82
CA ALA A 115 26.93 29.72 -12.59
C ALA A 115 27.78 28.48 -12.20
N THR A 116 28.43 27.89 -13.22
CA THR A 116 29.79 27.28 -13.29
C THR A 116 30.41 26.46 -12.15
N VAL A 117 30.85 25.25 -12.53
CA VAL A 117 31.75 24.31 -11.84
C VAL A 117 33.22 24.56 -12.24
N PRO A 118 34.20 24.34 -11.35
CA PRO A 118 35.57 23.98 -11.73
C PRO A 118 36.02 22.57 -11.25
N GLU A 119 36.84 21.92 -12.08
CA GLU A 119 37.44 20.58 -11.95
C GLU A 119 38.85 20.56 -11.26
N ASP A 120 39.25 19.34 -10.87
CA ASP A 120 40.57 18.76 -10.50
C ASP A 120 41.12 19.00 -9.06
N VAL A 121 41.60 18.01 -8.27
CA VAL A 121 42.51 16.83 -8.49
C VAL A 121 42.36 15.77 -7.32
N PRO A 122 43.12 14.64 -7.22
CA PRO A 122 42.88 13.25 -7.67
C PRO A 122 42.61 12.16 -6.58
N TYR A 123 42.31 10.94 -7.08
CA TYR A 123 41.99 9.64 -6.46
C TYR A 123 42.82 9.10 -5.27
N THR A 124 42.14 8.37 -4.37
CA THR A 124 42.55 7.02 -3.88
C THR A 124 41.32 6.10 -3.75
N VAL A 125 41.45 4.85 -4.23
CA VAL A 125 40.40 3.82 -4.35
C VAL A 125 40.66 2.68 -3.36
N THR A 126 39.62 2.10 -2.75
CA THR A 126 39.39 0.64 -2.76
C THR A 126 37.96 0.22 -2.32
N ALA A 127 37.20 -0.28 -3.31
CA ALA A 127 36.15 -1.33 -3.38
C ALA A 127 35.19 -1.59 -2.19
N SER A 128 33.86 -1.77 -2.35
CA SER A 128 33.08 -2.22 -3.52
C SER A 128 32.04 -1.19 -4.00
N THR A 129 31.99 -0.92 -5.30
CA THR A 129 30.89 -0.20 -5.95
C THR A 129 29.69 -1.13 -6.13
N SER A 130 28.73 -1.10 -5.20
CA SER A 130 27.39 -1.59 -5.47
C SER A 130 26.73 -0.67 -6.51
N GLU A 131 26.33 -1.23 -7.65
CA GLU A 131 25.52 -0.52 -8.64
C GLU A 131 24.11 -0.32 -8.07
N TYR A 132 23.54 0.88 -8.21
CA TYR A 132 22.20 1.23 -7.73
C TYR A 132 21.32 1.72 -8.88
N GLU A 133 20.01 1.60 -8.73
CA GLU A 133 19.05 2.36 -9.54
C GLU A 133 18.96 3.78 -9.00
N GLU A 134 18.73 4.75 -9.88
CA GLU A 134 18.71 6.18 -9.54
C GLU A 134 17.40 6.83 -10.01
N VAL A 135 16.78 7.62 -9.13
CA VAL A 135 15.60 8.44 -9.42
C VAL A 135 16.01 9.90 -9.23
N VAL A 136 15.87 10.71 -10.27
CA VAL A 136 16.16 12.15 -10.23
C VAL A 136 14.84 12.89 -10.06
N LEU A 137 14.76 13.74 -9.03
CA LEU A 137 13.58 14.52 -8.68
C LEU A 137 13.62 15.89 -9.37
N GLN A 138 12.46 16.49 -9.60
CA GLN A 138 12.34 17.85 -10.16
C GLN A 138 13.02 18.91 -9.29
N THR A 139 13.16 18.65 -7.99
CA THR A 139 13.90 19.49 -7.03
C THR A 139 15.42 19.45 -7.24
N GLY A 140 15.92 18.61 -8.15
CA GLY A 140 17.34 18.40 -8.43
C GLY A 140 18.01 17.32 -7.57
N GLY A 141 17.30 16.77 -6.57
CA GLY A 141 17.78 15.66 -5.74
C GLY A 141 17.86 14.34 -6.52
N THR A 142 18.84 13.50 -6.20
CA THR A 142 18.93 12.13 -6.75
C THR A 142 18.84 11.12 -5.62
N VAL A 143 17.91 10.17 -5.74
CA VAL A 143 17.67 9.09 -4.79
C VAL A 143 18.23 7.79 -5.37
N LYS A 144 18.94 7.01 -4.55
CA LYS A 144 19.61 5.77 -4.98
C LYS A 144 19.09 4.55 -4.20
N GLY A 145 18.91 3.43 -4.88
CA GLY A 145 18.35 2.22 -4.28
C GLY A 145 17.84 1.22 -5.32
N LEU A 146 16.82 0.43 -4.96
CA LEU A 146 16.11 -0.48 -5.87
C LEU A 146 14.69 0.01 -6.06
N ILE A 147 14.28 0.24 -7.30
CA ILE A 147 12.91 0.58 -7.68
C ILE A 147 12.09 -0.72 -7.61
N GLU A 148 11.20 -0.81 -6.64
CA GLU A 148 10.38 -2.00 -6.38
C GLU A 148 9.23 -2.07 -7.38
N SER A 149 8.57 -0.94 -7.63
CA SER A 149 7.45 -0.81 -8.56
C SER A 149 7.40 0.58 -9.20
N ILE A 150 6.81 0.66 -10.40
CA ILE A 150 6.48 1.92 -11.06
C ILE A 150 5.05 1.79 -11.57
N THR A 151 4.21 2.76 -11.25
CA THR A 151 2.85 2.91 -11.76
C THR A 151 2.72 4.23 -12.53
N ASP A 152 1.53 4.53 -13.07
CA ASP A 152 1.27 5.81 -13.73
C ASP A 152 1.21 6.99 -12.74
N GLU A 153 0.99 6.73 -11.44
CA GLU A 153 0.82 7.76 -10.40
C GLU A 153 2.07 7.88 -9.51
N GLU A 154 2.67 6.76 -9.13
CA GLU A 154 3.77 6.72 -8.15
C GLU A 154 4.87 5.70 -8.50
N LEU A 155 6.07 5.94 -7.96
CA LEU A 155 7.22 5.06 -7.96
C LEU A 155 7.58 4.67 -6.53
N GLU A 156 7.67 3.36 -6.26
CA GLU A 156 8.12 2.84 -4.96
C GLU A 156 9.59 2.39 -5.04
N MET A 157 10.38 2.74 -4.03
CA MET A 157 11.80 2.47 -4.00
C MET A 157 12.28 2.02 -2.62
N SER A 158 13.08 0.95 -2.58
CA SER A 158 13.95 0.61 -1.47
C SER A 158 15.22 1.47 -1.54
N VAL A 159 15.18 2.64 -0.90
CA VAL A 159 16.25 3.63 -0.87
C VAL A 159 17.34 3.20 0.09
N ILE A 160 18.59 3.18 -0.37
CA ILE A 160 19.73 2.87 0.49
C ILE A 160 20.22 4.16 1.12
N THR A 161 20.08 4.27 2.44
CA THR A 161 20.51 5.43 3.22
C THR A 161 21.82 5.09 3.94
N GLY A 162 22.89 5.83 3.65
CA GLY A 162 24.21 5.57 4.23
C GLY A 162 24.84 4.24 3.76
N LYS A 163 25.73 3.65 4.59
CA LYS A 163 26.53 2.46 4.22
C LYS A 163 25.81 1.12 4.42
N SER A 164 24.72 1.07 5.22
CA SER A 164 24.12 -0.20 5.66
C SER A 164 22.62 -0.14 6.02
N SER A 165 21.86 0.83 5.50
CA SER A 165 20.45 1.01 5.86
C SER A 165 19.55 1.14 4.64
N ILE A 166 18.32 0.65 4.75
CA ILE A 166 17.30 0.71 3.69
C ILE A 166 16.03 1.34 4.24
N ALA A 167 15.51 2.34 3.54
CA ALA A 167 14.18 2.92 3.76
C ALA A 167 13.29 2.61 2.55
N ASN A 168 11.99 2.45 2.76
CA ASN A 168 11.04 2.44 1.65
C ASN A 168 10.58 3.89 1.44
N ALA A 169 10.63 4.37 0.20
CA ALA A 169 10.15 5.69 -0.18
C ALA A 169 9.22 5.56 -1.39
N THR A 170 8.21 6.43 -1.43
CA THR A 170 7.28 6.55 -2.54
C THR A 170 7.39 7.95 -3.11
N PHE A 171 7.46 8.05 -4.43
CA PHE A 171 7.61 9.30 -5.16
C PHE A 171 6.49 9.44 -6.18
N PRO A 172 5.71 10.53 -6.16
CA PRO A 172 4.77 10.85 -7.24
C PRO A 172 5.51 10.98 -8.58
N ILE A 173 4.96 10.39 -9.65
CA ILE A 173 5.60 10.40 -10.99
C ILE A 173 5.78 11.82 -11.51
N ASP A 174 4.87 12.74 -11.18
CA ASP A 174 4.95 14.15 -11.54
C ASP A 174 6.10 14.90 -10.86
N GLN A 175 6.73 14.33 -9.83
CA GLN A 175 7.93 14.87 -9.17
C GLN A 175 9.24 14.26 -9.70
N ILE A 176 9.18 13.30 -10.63
CA ILE A 176 10.35 12.59 -11.16
C ILE A 176 10.70 13.12 -12.54
N CYS A 177 11.96 13.50 -12.73
CA CYS A 177 12.47 14.00 -14.02
C CYS A 177 13.39 13.00 -14.74
N GLY A 178 13.85 11.94 -14.06
CA GLY A 178 14.67 10.90 -14.69
C GLY A 178 14.75 9.62 -13.86
N ILE A 179 14.79 8.48 -14.55
CA ILE A 179 14.94 7.16 -13.94
C ILE A 179 16.07 6.41 -14.65
N LYS A 180 17.00 5.90 -13.87
CA LYS A 180 18.08 5.02 -14.36
C LYS A 180 17.94 3.65 -13.72
N ARG A 181 17.54 2.67 -14.53
CA ARG A 181 17.43 1.26 -14.12
C ARG A 181 18.70 0.48 -14.39
N LEU A 182 18.91 -0.55 -13.58
CA LEU A 182 19.97 -1.53 -13.78
C LEU A 182 19.56 -2.63 -14.76
N THR A 183 20.55 -3.36 -15.27
CA THR A 183 20.29 -4.61 -16.01
C THR A 183 19.74 -5.69 -15.08
N GLU A 184 18.99 -6.67 -15.60
CA GLU A 184 18.36 -7.71 -14.78
C GLU A 184 19.39 -8.49 -13.92
N SER A 185 20.58 -8.76 -14.47
CA SER A 185 21.68 -9.42 -13.76
C SER A 185 22.24 -8.58 -12.60
N SER A 186 22.40 -7.26 -12.78
CA SER A 186 22.81 -6.35 -11.71
C SER A 186 21.68 -6.11 -10.69
N ARG A 187 20.43 -6.13 -11.15
CA ARG A 187 19.23 -5.95 -10.33
C ARG A 187 19.02 -7.11 -9.37
N GLU A 188 19.25 -8.35 -9.79
CA GLU A 188 19.20 -9.51 -8.88
C GLU A 188 20.28 -9.43 -7.80
N LYS A 189 21.52 -9.03 -8.14
CA LYS A 189 22.57 -8.79 -7.14
C LYS A 189 22.22 -7.68 -6.16
N LEU A 190 21.57 -6.61 -6.65
CA LEU A 190 21.09 -5.53 -5.79
C LEU A 190 19.95 -6.00 -4.87
N LYS A 191 19.01 -6.83 -5.36
CA LYS A 191 17.97 -7.46 -4.53
C LYS A 191 18.57 -8.33 -3.45
N GLU A 192 19.53 -9.18 -3.79
CA GLU A 192 20.25 -10.02 -2.81
C GLU A 192 20.98 -9.17 -1.77
N ASN A 193 21.65 -8.10 -2.19
CA ASN A 193 22.32 -7.17 -1.29
C ASN A 193 21.32 -6.43 -0.38
N ILE A 194 20.17 -6.00 -0.92
CA ILE A 194 19.11 -5.36 -0.14
C ILE A 194 18.49 -6.33 0.87
N GLN A 195 18.26 -7.58 0.49
CA GLN A 195 17.81 -8.62 1.41
C GLN A 195 18.85 -8.92 2.47
N TRP A 196 20.14 -8.95 2.11
CA TRP A 196 21.23 -9.10 3.05
C TRP A 196 21.27 -7.94 4.05
N ILE A 197 21.26 -6.68 3.59
CA ILE A 197 21.21 -5.49 4.45
C ILE A 197 19.93 -5.48 5.32
N ARG A 198 18.78 -5.93 4.84
CA ARG A 198 17.58 -6.09 5.69
C ARG A 198 17.77 -7.13 6.80
N ARG A 199 18.62 -8.15 6.56
CA ARG A 199 18.94 -9.21 7.53
C ARG A 199 20.14 -8.87 8.45
N THR A 200 21.07 -8.03 8.00
CA THR A 200 22.37 -7.78 8.67
C THR A 200 22.65 -6.32 8.98
N GLY A 201 21.90 -5.38 8.41
CA GLY A 201 21.95 -3.96 8.76
C GLY A 201 21.38 -3.70 10.16
N PRO A 202 21.29 -2.44 10.60
CA PRO A 202 20.91 -2.09 11.98
C PRO A 202 19.66 -2.83 12.47
N GLY A 203 18.62 -3.00 11.63
CA GLY A 203 17.42 -3.77 12.00
C GLY A 203 17.64 -5.27 12.26
N GLY A 204 18.64 -5.90 11.64
CA GLY A 204 19.04 -7.29 11.89
C GLY A 204 19.92 -7.48 13.13
N GLU A 205 20.71 -6.47 13.49
CA GLU A 205 21.40 -6.39 14.79
C GLU A 205 20.45 -6.00 15.92
N SER A 206 19.42 -5.19 15.66
CA SER A 206 18.38 -4.84 16.63
C SER A 206 17.60 -6.08 17.11
N PHE A 207 17.33 -7.06 16.23
CA PHE A 207 16.74 -8.34 16.64
C PHE A 207 17.66 -9.21 17.51
N LYS A 208 18.97 -8.95 17.56
CA LYS A 208 19.87 -9.58 18.55
C LYS A 208 19.85 -8.87 19.90
N ARG A 209 19.36 -7.62 19.98
CA ARG A 209 19.16 -6.88 21.25
C ARG A 209 18.03 -7.48 22.08
N VAL A 210 16.99 -8.01 21.43
CA VAL A 210 15.90 -8.71 22.10
C VAL A 210 16.04 -10.22 21.95
N GLY A 211 15.88 -10.95 23.05
CA GLY A 211 15.92 -12.42 23.06
C GLY A 211 14.81 -13.08 22.25
N GLN A 212 14.75 -14.41 22.28
CA GLN A 212 13.62 -15.15 21.73
C GLN A 212 12.51 -15.26 22.79
N PRO A 213 11.23 -15.05 22.43
CA PRO A 213 10.13 -15.33 23.34
C PRO A 213 10.09 -16.81 23.74
N GLU A 214 9.84 -17.06 25.02
CA GLU A 214 9.71 -18.40 25.57
C GLU A 214 8.25 -18.72 25.88
N ARG A 215 7.83 -19.97 25.72
CA ARG A 215 6.52 -20.42 26.18
C ARG A 215 6.51 -20.44 27.70
N GLY A 216 5.45 -19.91 28.31
CA GLY A 216 5.29 -19.93 29.75
C GLY A 216 3.85 -19.67 30.18
N TYR A 217 3.71 -19.38 31.47
CA TYR A 217 2.44 -19.02 32.09
C TYR A 217 2.54 -17.64 32.75
N ASP A 218 1.52 -16.83 32.55
CA ASP A 218 1.28 -15.59 33.29
C ASP A 218 -0.04 -15.71 34.08
N PRO A 219 -0.11 -15.29 35.36
CA PRO A 219 -1.31 -15.42 36.18
C PRO A 219 -2.55 -14.69 35.64
N VAL A 220 -2.36 -13.66 34.81
CA VAL A 220 -3.44 -12.82 34.28
C VAL A 220 -3.80 -13.27 32.85
N VAL A 221 -2.80 -13.50 32.00
CA VAL A 221 -3.01 -13.85 30.58
C VAL A 221 -3.15 -15.37 30.35
N GLY A 222 -2.63 -16.20 31.24
CA GLY A 222 -2.65 -17.67 31.09
C GLY A 222 -1.43 -18.22 30.35
N GLU A 223 -1.62 -19.29 29.57
CA GLU A 223 -0.54 -19.85 28.72
C GLU A 223 -0.20 -18.89 27.59
N CYS A 224 1.05 -18.39 27.58
CA CYS A 224 1.44 -17.28 26.73
C CYS A 224 2.89 -17.40 26.26
N TRP A 225 3.26 -16.51 25.33
CA TRP A 225 4.66 -16.21 25.07
C TRP A 225 5.13 -15.11 26.02
N LYS A 226 6.34 -15.28 26.53
CA LYS A 226 6.98 -14.34 27.45
C LYS A 226 8.31 -13.90 26.89
N LEU A 227 8.62 -12.61 26.97
CA LEU A 227 9.92 -12.07 26.60
C LEU A 227 10.31 -11.00 27.60
N THR A 228 11.52 -11.11 28.14
CA THR A 228 12.12 -10.09 28.99
C THR A 228 13.22 -9.39 28.20
N THR A 229 13.20 -8.07 28.22
CA THR A 229 14.19 -7.20 27.56
C THR A 229 14.91 -6.37 28.62
N ALA A 230 15.52 -5.23 28.26
CA ALA A 230 16.24 -4.38 29.21
C ALA A 230 15.26 -3.61 30.12
N HIS A 231 14.13 -3.15 29.58
CA HIS A 231 13.16 -2.32 30.28
C HIS A 231 11.79 -2.99 30.45
N PHE A 232 11.50 -4.09 29.76
CA PHE A 232 10.16 -4.67 29.71
C PHE A 232 10.09 -6.16 30.04
N HIS A 233 9.00 -6.56 30.70
CA HIS A 233 8.53 -7.94 30.77
C HIS A 233 7.22 -8.09 30.00
N ILE A 234 7.27 -8.69 28.83
CA ILE A 234 6.14 -8.79 27.91
C ILE A 234 5.54 -10.19 27.98
N ALA A 235 4.23 -10.29 28.14
CA ALA A 235 3.48 -11.54 28.11
C ALA A 235 2.19 -11.41 27.29
N GLY A 236 1.95 -12.36 26.38
CA GLY A 236 0.72 -12.36 25.56
C GLY A 236 0.47 -13.67 24.82
N GLU A 237 -0.80 -13.91 24.48
CA GLU A 237 -1.23 -15.12 23.74
C GLU A 237 -1.00 -15.02 22.21
N SER A 238 -0.52 -13.87 21.73
CA SER A 238 -0.30 -13.58 20.31
C SER A 238 0.86 -14.38 19.71
N ALA A 239 1.07 -14.31 18.39
CA ALA A 239 2.18 -15.01 17.73
C ALA A 239 3.55 -14.61 18.30
N GLU A 240 4.50 -15.56 18.35
CA GLU A 240 5.87 -15.33 18.84
C GLU A 240 6.55 -14.16 18.11
N SER A 241 6.44 -14.13 16.78
CA SER A 241 6.98 -13.04 15.94
C SER A 241 6.42 -11.68 16.32
N PHE A 242 5.13 -11.61 16.68
CA PHE A 242 4.49 -10.37 17.12
C PHE A 242 5.02 -9.92 18.48
N ILE A 243 5.08 -10.82 19.47
CA ILE A 243 5.63 -10.50 20.80
C ILE A 243 7.06 -9.99 20.70
N ARG A 244 7.87 -10.63 19.83
CA ARG A 244 9.25 -10.21 19.58
C ARG A 244 9.33 -8.86 18.86
N ALA A 245 8.45 -8.59 17.89
CA ALA A 245 8.39 -7.32 17.18
C ALA A 245 8.00 -6.18 18.13
N ILE A 246 6.97 -6.36 18.96
CA ILE A 246 6.58 -5.40 20.00
C ILE A 246 7.75 -5.14 20.94
N ALA A 247 8.40 -6.18 21.45
CA ALA A 247 9.53 -6.04 22.36
C ALA A 247 10.64 -5.15 21.79
N LEU A 248 11.01 -5.39 20.53
CA LEU A 248 12.01 -4.57 19.85
C LEU A 248 11.55 -3.10 19.73
N ARG A 249 10.32 -2.88 19.30
CA ARG A 249 9.78 -1.53 19.08
C ARG A 249 9.64 -0.74 20.38
N MET A 250 9.24 -1.41 21.46
CA MET A 250 9.15 -0.83 22.79
C MET A 250 10.53 -0.39 23.30
N GLU A 251 11.55 -1.24 23.17
CA GLU A 251 12.93 -0.88 23.53
C GLU A 251 13.42 0.34 22.75
N GLN A 252 13.21 0.35 21.43
CA GLN A 252 13.58 1.49 20.59
C GLN A 252 12.87 2.78 21.02
N MET A 253 11.59 2.72 21.36
CA MET A 253 10.84 3.90 21.81
C MET A 253 11.31 4.38 23.17
N PHE A 254 11.62 3.46 24.08
CA PHE A 254 12.11 3.80 25.40
C PHE A 254 13.52 4.42 25.37
N GLU A 255 14.42 3.89 24.52
CA GLU A 255 15.70 4.52 24.20
C GLU A 255 15.50 5.92 23.58
N ALA A 256 14.48 6.08 22.74
CA ALA A 256 14.14 7.37 22.15
C ALA A 256 13.64 8.38 23.19
N TYR A 257 12.91 7.97 24.24
CA TYR A 257 12.55 8.84 25.35
C TYR A 257 13.79 9.34 26.09
N HIS A 258 14.69 8.42 26.47
CA HIS A 258 15.96 8.78 27.11
C HIS A 258 16.75 9.79 26.29
N SER A 259 16.87 9.54 24.98
CA SER A 259 17.55 10.45 24.06
C SER A 259 16.82 11.79 23.89
N TYR A 260 15.48 11.82 23.95
CA TYR A 260 14.70 13.04 23.80
C TYR A 260 14.86 13.98 25.00
N PHE A 261 14.92 13.42 26.20
CA PHE A 261 15.04 14.18 27.45
C PHE A 261 16.46 14.28 27.99
N ASN A 262 17.46 13.76 27.26
CA ASN A 262 18.85 13.72 27.69
C ASN A 262 19.04 13.12 29.10
N VAL A 263 18.15 12.20 29.49
CA VAL A 263 18.21 11.52 30.79
C VAL A 263 19.18 10.35 30.67
N PRO A 264 20.15 10.20 31.59
CA PRO A 264 20.99 9.02 31.59
C PRO A 264 20.13 7.77 31.83
N VAL A 265 20.33 6.75 31.00
CA VAL A 265 19.67 5.45 31.19
C VAL A 265 19.98 4.95 32.60
N SER A 266 18.94 4.88 33.44
CA SER A 266 19.01 4.47 34.83
C SER A 266 18.54 3.01 34.96
N ASN A 267 18.82 2.38 36.10
CA ASN A 267 18.40 1.00 36.40
C ASN A 267 16.91 1.00 36.79
N GLU A 268 16.06 1.41 35.84
CA GLU A 268 14.62 1.57 35.99
C GLU A 268 13.92 0.24 36.25
N PRO A 269 12.83 0.22 37.05
CA PRO A 269 12.08 -1.00 37.28
C PRO A 269 11.41 -1.45 35.98
N PHE A 270 11.48 -2.75 35.71
CA PHE A 270 10.87 -3.33 34.52
C PHE A 270 9.36 -3.02 34.45
N VAL A 271 8.94 -2.47 33.32
CA VAL A 271 7.52 -2.27 33.01
C VAL A 271 6.95 -3.59 32.48
N LYS A 272 5.90 -4.10 33.13
CA LYS A 272 5.22 -5.31 32.65
C LYS A 272 4.23 -4.96 31.55
N ILE A 273 4.22 -5.68 30.43
CA ILE A 273 3.24 -5.49 29.34
C ILE A 273 2.43 -6.76 29.17
N LEU A 274 1.11 -6.65 29.33
CA LEU A 274 0.16 -7.73 29.09
C LEU A 274 -0.65 -7.46 27.82
N ILE A 275 -0.58 -8.39 26.87
CA ILE A 275 -1.25 -8.28 25.57
C ILE A 275 -2.30 -9.40 25.45
N PHE A 276 -3.58 -9.03 25.47
CA PHE A 276 -4.69 -9.95 25.27
C PHE A 276 -5.01 -10.11 23.77
N PRO A 277 -5.41 -11.32 23.32
CA PRO A 277 -5.70 -11.56 21.91
C PRO A 277 -7.04 -10.98 21.44
N SER A 278 -7.96 -10.66 22.37
CA SER A 278 -9.26 -10.07 22.06
C SER A 278 -9.78 -9.16 23.17
N TYR A 279 -10.61 -8.17 22.79
CA TYR A 279 -11.32 -7.30 23.72
C TYR A 279 -12.14 -8.11 24.74
N THR A 280 -12.80 -9.20 24.31
CA THR A 280 -13.61 -10.03 25.20
C THR A 280 -12.80 -10.65 26.34
N LYS A 281 -11.60 -11.18 26.05
CA LYS A 281 -10.71 -11.72 27.07
C LYS A 281 -10.15 -10.62 27.97
N TYR A 282 -9.76 -9.50 27.38
CA TYR A 282 -9.32 -8.32 28.11
C TYR A 282 -10.38 -7.85 29.10
N ALA A 283 -11.60 -7.54 28.63
CA ALA A 283 -12.71 -7.06 29.46
C ALA A 283 -13.04 -8.02 30.60
N ARG A 284 -13.14 -9.33 30.33
CA ARG A 284 -13.35 -10.35 31.38
C ARG A 284 -12.23 -10.38 32.41
N SER A 285 -10.99 -10.24 31.97
CA SER A 285 -9.83 -10.23 32.87
C SER A 285 -9.77 -8.96 33.70
N MET A 286 -10.19 -7.82 33.16
CA MET A 286 -10.30 -6.55 33.90
C MET A 286 -11.44 -6.60 34.91
N GLU A 287 -12.61 -7.13 34.54
CA GLU A 287 -13.75 -7.32 35.46
C GLU A 287 -13.41 -8.25 36.64
N ALA A 288 -12.62 -9.30 36.39
CA ALA A 288 -12.20 -10.25 37.41
C ALA A 288 -11.13 -9.65 38.36
N ASN A 289 -10.30 -8.73 37.87
CA ASN A 289 -9.20 -8.14 38.63
C ASN A 289 -9.49 -6.68 38.94
N LYS A 290 -10.14 -6.41 40.08
CA LYS A 290 -10.52 -5.05 40.53
C LYS A 290 -9.38 -4.04 40.67
N GLN A 291 -8.12 -4.49 40.64
CA GLN A 291 -6.92 -3.64 40.64
C GLN A 291 -6.56 -3.13 39.23
N LEU A 292 -7.12 -3.73 38.18
CA LEU A 292 -6.92 -3.38 36.78
C LEU A 292 -8.16 -2.62 36.30
N ALA A 293 -8.22 -1.31 36.56
CA ALA A 293 -9.42 -0.51 36.34
C ALA A 293 -9.65 -0.11 34.85
N SER A 294 -10.93 -0.01 34.49
CA SER A 294 -11.56 0.45 33.22
C SER A 294 -11.49 -0.49 31.99
N PRO A 295 -12.56 -1.26 31.69
CA PRO A 295 -12.65 -2.13 30.51
C PRO A 295 -12.99 -1.39 29.20
N ARG A 296 -12.98 -0.05 29.16
CA ARG A 296 -13.50 0.76 28.04
C ARG A 296 -12.42 1.46 27.21
N VAL A 297 -11.14 1.18 27.47
CA VAL A 297 -10.00 1.80 26.78
C VAL A 297 -9.21 0.74 26.02
N ALA A 298 -8.55 1.13 24.93
CA ALA A 298 -7.77 0.22 24.08
C ALA A 298 -6.54 -0.36 24.83
N GLY A 299 -6.00 0.42 25.76
CA GLY A 299 -4.99 0.02 26.73
C GLY A 299 -4.94 1.03 27.87
N PHE A 300 -4.25 0.67 28.95
CA PHE A 300 -3.95 1.60 30.04
C PHE A 300 -2.73 1.13 30.82
N TYR A 301 -2.01 2.08 31.39
CA TYR A 301 -0.96 1.86 32.35
C TYR A 301 -1.49 1.89 33.80
N VAL A 302 -0.99 0.98 34.63
CA VAL A 302 -1.35 0.79 36.04
C VAL A 302 -0.12 1.14 36.90
N PRO A 303 -0.06 2.35 37.48
CA PRO A 303 1.07 2.82 38.28
C PRO A 303 1.47 1.87 39.41
N ASP A 304 0.50 1.44 40.23
CA ASP A 304 0.75 0.60 41.42
C ASP A 304 1.39 -0.76 41.10
N LEU A 305 1.23 -1.22 39.85
CA LEU A 305 1.74 -2.51 39.40
C LEU A 305 2.89 -2.37 38.38
N ASN A 306 3.27 -1.14 38.02
CA ASN A 306 4.14 -0.82 36.90
C ASN A 306 3.83 -1.66 35.65
N MET A 307 2.56 -1.62 35.23
CA MET A 307 2.04 -2.55 34.23
C MET A 307 1.18 -1.87 33.18
N ILE A 308 1.51 -2.10 31.91
CA ILE A 308 0.70 -1.77 30.75
C ILE A 308 -0.18 -2.96 30.41
N VAL A 309 -1.46 -2.71 30.22
CA VAL A 309 -2.42 -3.71 29.78
C VAL A 309 -3.08 -3.24 28.50
N THR A 310 -3.04 -4.07 27.46
CA THR A 310 -3.67 -3.77 26.17
C THR A 310 -4.32 -5.00 25.56
N HIS A 311 -5.18 -4.80 24.57
CA HIS A 311 -5.81 -5.86 23.81
C HIS A 311 -5.63 -5.68 22.31
N GLN A 312 -5.66 -6.82 21.62
CA GLN A 312 -5.75 -6.87 20.17
C GLN A 312 -7.22 -6.98 19.77
N GLU A 313 -7.56 -6.42 18.62
CA GLU A 313 -8.73 -6.89 17.85
C GLU A 313 -8.28 -7.88 16.78
N TYR A 314 -7.42 -8.83 17.18
CA TYR A 314 -6.81 -9.77 16.24
C TYR A 314 -7.87 -10.58 15.50
N GLU A 315 -8.97 -10.96 16.14
CA GLU A 315 -10.03 -11.76 15.51
C GLU A 315 -10.71 -11.04 14.34
N ASN A 316 -11.07 -9.76 14.52
CA ASN A 316 -11.68 -8.95 13.46
C ASN A 316 -10.68 -8.71 12.32
N PHE A 317 -9.47 -8.33 12.69
CA PHE A 317 -8.39 -8.06 11.76
C PHE A 317 -7.97 -9.30 10.97
N ALA A 318 -7.81 -10.44 11.64
CA ALA A 318 -7.41 -11.70 11.03
C ALA A 318 -8.50 -12.20 10.07
N ALA A 319 -9.78 -12.03 10.40
CA ALA A 319 -10.88 -12.36 9.48
C ALA A 319 -10.85 -11.49 8.21
N GLU A 320 -10.57 -10.19 8.35
CA GLU A 320 -10.42 -9.29 7.20
C GLU A 320 -9.18 -9.65 6.36
N ALA A 321 -8.02 -9.84 6.99
CA ALA A 321 -6.80 -10.25 6.32
C ALA A 321 -6.93 -11.64 5.64
N GLU A 322 -7.60 -12.60 6.27
CA GLU A 322 -7.87 -13.92 5.73
C GLU A 322 -8.72 -13.85 4.46
N THR A 323 -9.69 -12.92 4.40
CA THR A 323 -10.48 -12.66 3.20
C THR A 323 -9.59 -12.26 2.01
N TYR A 324 -8.62 -11.35 2.25
CA TYR A 324 -7.66 -10.95 1.23
C TYR A 324 -6.70 -12.08 0.84
N VAL A 325 -6.20 -12.85 1.81
CA VAL A 325 -5.34 -14.01 1.55
C VAL A 325 -6.06 -15.06 0.69
N CYS A 326 -7.33 -15.34 0.98
CA CYS A 326 -8.15 -16.23 0.17
C CYS A 326 -8.37 -15.71 -1.25
N ALA A 327 -8.66 -14.41 -1.41
CA ALA A 327 -8.82 -13.78 -2.71
C ALA A 327 -7.52 -13.84 -3.55
N ILE A 328 -6.37 -13.54 -2.94
CA ILE A 328 -5.04 -13.65 -3.53
C ILE A 328 -4.82 -15.08 -4.06
N ALA A 329 -5.05 -16.09 -3.21
CA ALA A 329 -4.89 -17.50 -3.59
C ALA A 329 -5.84 -17.93 -4.73
N GLU A 330 -7.04 -17.37 -4.80
CA GLU A 330 -7.96 -17.62 -5.91
C GLU A 330 -7.48 -16.99 -7.23
N ILE A 331 -6.98 -15.75 -7.18
CA ILE A 331 -6.44 -15.06 -8.36
C ILE A 331 -5.19 -15.80 -8.88
N GLU A 332 -4.28 -16.22 -7.99
CA GLU A 332 -3.10 -17.00 -8.35
C GLU A 332 -3.46 -18.30 -9.06
N ARG A 333 -4.45 -19.05 -8.53
CA ARG A 333 -4.95 -20.27 -9.19
C ARG A 333 -5.52 -19.99 -10.58
N LYS A 334 -6.26 -18.89 -10.76
CA LYS A 334 -6.81 -18.50 -12.07
C LYS A 334 -5.70 -18.13 -13.06
N ILE A 335 -4.70 -17.36 -12.62
CA ILE A 335 -3.53 -17.00 -13.45
C ILE A 335 -2.79 -18.26 -13.87
N ALA A 336 -2.53 -19.19 -12.94
CA ALA A 336 -1.86 -20.45 -13.24
C ALA A 336 -2.65 -21.27 -14.29
N SER A 337 -3.96 -21.41 -14.11
CA SER A 337 -4.83 -22.11 -15.08
C SER A 337 -4.83 -21.45 -16.46
N LEU A 338 -4.84 -20.12 -16.55
CA LEU A 338 -4.78 -19.42 -17.83
C LEU A 338 -3.43 -19.61 -18.53
N ARG A 339 -2.33 -19.56 -17.77
CA ARG A 339 -0.98 -19.82 -18.29
C ARG A 339 -0.85 -21.22 -18.87
N GLU A 340 -1.38 -22.24 -18.18
CA GLU A 340 -1.41 -23.61 -18.70
C GLU A 340 -2.17 -23.71 -20.04
N VAL A 341 -3.28 -22.98 -20.19
CA VAL A 341 -4.03 -22.94 -21.45
C VAL A 341 -3.22 -22.26 -22.56
N VAL A 342 -2.58 -21.13 -22.27
CA VAL A 342 -1.72 -20.42 -23.23
C VAL A 342 -0.56 -21.31 -23.69
N ASP A 343 0.14 -21.94 -22.75
CA ASP A 343 1.27 -22.82 -23.05
C ASP A 343 0.83 -24.03 -23.90
N ALA A 344 -0.33 -24.61 -23.60
CA ALA A 344 -0.89 -25.70 -24.38
C ALA A 344 -1.30 -25.27 -25.80
N MET A 345 -1.90 -24.08 -25.94
CA MET A 345 -2.30 -23.53 -27.24
C MET A 345 -1.08 -23.19 -28.11
N ASP A 346 -0.07 -22.51 -27.55
CA ASP A 346 1.12 -22.10 -28.29
C ASP A 346 1.96 -23.32 -28.70
N GLY A 347 2.16 -24.27 -27.78
CA GLY A 347 2.87 -25.52 -28.06
C GLY A 347 2.20 -26.37 -29.15
N THR A 348 0.87 -26.51 -29.11
CA THR A 348 0.10 -27.26 -30.11
C THR A 348 0.15 -26.56 -31.46
N ALA A 349 -0.15 -25.25 -31.51
CA ALA A 349 -0.17 -24.47 -32.73
C ALA A 349 1.19 -24.43 -33.44
N LEU A 350 2.29 -24.31 -32.67
CA LEU A 350 3.65 -24.32 -33.21
C LEU A 350 4.03 -25.68 -33.80
N THR A 351 3.58 -26.77 -33.17
CA THR A 351 3.86 -28.14 -33.64
C THR A 351 3.09 -28.43 -34.93
N GLU A 352 1.79 -28.16 -34.95
CA GLU A 352 0.93 -28.34 -36.13
C GLU A 352 1.43 -27.51 -37.33
N ALA A 353 1.79 -26.24 -37.11
CA ALA A 353 2.30 -25.37 -38.17
C ALA A 353 3.64 -25.86 -38.78
N LYS A 354 4.52 -26.46 -37.96
CA LYS A 354 5.80 -27.04 -38.42
C LYS A 354 5.58 -28.30 -39.25
N GLU A 355 4.69 -29.18 -38.80
CA GLU A 355 4.34 -30.43 -39.50
C GLU A 355 3.66 -30.13 -40.84
N GLU A 356 2.64 -29.28 -40.86
CA GLU A 356 1.95 -28.90 -42.10
C GLU A 356 2.91 -28.23 -43.11
N ARG A 357 3.82 -27.38 -42.64
CA ARG A 357 4.82 -26.74 -43.51
C ARG A 357 5.76 -27.76 -44.14
N ARG A 358 6.16 -28.78 -43.38
CA ARG A 358 7.02 -29.86 -43.87
C ARG A 358 6.28 -30.67 -44.94
N ASP A 359 5.04 -31.07 -44.68
CA ASP A 359 4.22 -31.86 -45.59
C ASP A 359 3.96 -31.12 -46.91
N ILE A 360 3.64 -29.82 -46.82
CA ILE A 360 3.47 -28.95 -47.99
C ILE A 360 4.76 -28.88 -48.81
N ALA A 361 5.92 -28.71 -48.16
CA ALA A 361 7.20 -28.65 -48.85
C ALA A 361 7.62 -29.99 -49.49
N GLU A 362 7.22 -31.13 -48.91
CA GLU A 362 7.44 -32.45 -49.50
C GLU A 362 6.54 -32.67 -50.73
N ARG A 363 5.25 -32.31 -50.65
CA ARG A 363 4.32 -32.37 -51.79
C ARG A 363 4.73 -31.45 -52.93
N GLU A 364 5.17 -30.22 -52.62
CA GLU A 364 5.67 -29.27 -53.61
C GLU A 364 6.87 -29.84 -54.38
N ARG A 365 7.82 -30.45 -53.66
CA ARG A 365 8.98 -31.14 -54.26
C ARG A 365 8.54 -32.31 -55.15
N ALA A 366 7.56 -33.11 -54.70
CA ALA A 366 7.05 -34.24 -55.46
C ALA A 366 6.39 -33.82 -56.78
N ILE A 367 5.55 -32.77 -56.76
CA ILE A 367 4.91 -32.22 -57.98
C ILE A 367 5.95 -31.70 -58.96
N LYS A 368 6.92 -30.90 -58.47
CA LYS A 368 8.00 -30.37 -59.30
C LYS A 368 8.79 -31.50 -59.96
N LYS A 369 9.23 -32.48 -59.16
CA LYS A 369 9.96 -33.65 -59.65
C LYS A 369 9.17 -34.43 -60.69
N TYR A 370 7.89 -34.71 -60.44
CA TYR A 370 7.05 -35.43 -61.39
C TYR A 370 6.91 -34.68 -62.71
N ALA A 371 6.64 -33.37 -62.68
CA ALA A 371 6.56 -32.56 -63.89
C ALA A 371 7.88 -32.57 -64.68
N ASP A 372 9.01 -32.38 -63.98
CA ASP A 372 10.34 -32.37 -64.59
C ASP A 372 10.67 -33.76 -65.21
N ASP A 373 10.33 -34.86 -64.54
CA ASP A 373 10.49 -36.23 -65.05
C ASP A 373 9.62 -36.49 -66.29
N GLN A 374 8.37 -35.99 -66.33
CA GLN A 374 7.50 -36.12 -67.50
C GLN A 374 8.02 -35.30 -68.69
N ILE A 375 8.52 -34.09 -68.45
CA ILE A 375 9.13 -33.24 -69.49
C ILE A 375 10.40 -33.91 -70.02
N TYR A 376 11.23 -34.49 -69.16
CA TYR A 376 12.41 -35.25 -69.57
C TYR A 376 12.06 -36.41 -70.53
N ARG A 377 11.06 -37.22 -70.15
CA ARG A 377 10.58 -38.33 -71.02
C ARG A 377 9.98 -37.82 -72.33
N LEU A 378 9.28 -36.67 -72.30
CA LEU A 378 8.75 -36.05 -73.50
C LEU A 378 9.86 -35.59 -74.45
N ASN A 379 10.95 -35.04 -73.89
CA ASN A 379 12.13 -34.62 -74.65
C ASN A 379 12.85 -35.80 -75.31
N GLU A 380 13.02 -36.93 -74.60
CA GLU A 380 13.65 -38.14 -75.17
C GLU A 380 12.87 -38.68 -76.37
N ASN A 381 11.54 -38.65 -76.30
CA ASN A 381 10.65 -39.16 -77.35
C ASN A 381 10.34 -38.14 -78.47
N SER A 382 10.96 -36.95 -78.44
CA SER A 382 10.63 -35.85 -79.36
C SER A 382 11.21 -35.95 -80.77
N LYS A 383 12.15 -36.89 -81.00
CA LYS A 383 12.92 -36.96 -82.26
C LYS A 383 12.08 -37.19 -83.52
N ASP A 384 10.93 -37.87 -83.38
CA ASP A 384 10.04 -38.23 -84.50
C ASP A 384 8.62 -37.62 -84.34
N MET A 385 8.45 -36.68 -83.39
CA MET A 385 7.13 -36.13 -83.03
C MET A 385 6.90 -34.77 -83.70
N ASP A 386 5.66 -34.52 -84.13
CA ASP A 386 5.27 -33.23 -84.69
C ASP A 386 5.45 -32.08 -83.65
N PRO A 387 6.07 -30.95 -84.02
CA PRO A 387 6.31 -29.84 -83.09
C PRO A 387 5.05 -29.29 -82.42
N SER A 388 3.89 -29.34 -83.08
CA SER A 388 2.63 -28.88 -82.50
C SER A 388 2.10 -29.85 -81.44
N GLU A 389 2.29 -31.15 -81.64
CA GLU A 389 1.94 -32.18 -80.66
C GLU A 389 2.86 -32.14 -79.42
N TYR A 390 4.16 -31.97 -79.64
CA TYR A 390 5.14 -31.80 -78.54
C TYR A 390 4.78 -30.60 -77.66
N ASN A 391 4.54 -29.43 -78.27
CA ASN A 391 4.18 -28.22 -77.52
C ASN A 391 2.87 -28.41 -76.75
N ARG A 392 1.85 -29.03 -77.36
CA ARG A 392 0.57 -29.31 -76.69
C ARG A 392 0.75 -30.19 -75.45
N ARG A 393 1.53 -31.27 -75.53
CA ARG A 393 1.78 -32.18 -74.39
C ARG A 393 2.61 -31.52 -73.30
N ARG A 394 3.62 -30.72 -73.67
CA ARG A 394 4.41 -29.95 -72.71
C ARG A 394 3.54 -28.94 -71.96
N ASP A 395 2.70 -28.21 -72.69
CA ASP A 395 1.81 -27.21 -72.10
C ASP A 395 0.78 -27.88 -71.16
N GLN A 396 0.31 -29.08 -71.47
CA GLN A 396 -0.55 -29.87 -70.57
C GLN A 396 0.16 -30.25 -69.26
N ILE A 397 1.45 -30.63 -69.31
CA ILE A 397 2.25 -30.95 -68.11
C ILE A 397 2.46 -29.70 -67.25
N GLU A 398 2.81 -28.57 -67.88
CA GLU A 398 3.00 -27.30 -67.17
C GLU A 398 1.68 -26.72 -66.62
N GLU A 399 0.57 -26.89 -67.33
CA GLU A 399 -0.75 -26.52 -66.84
C GLU A 399 -1.15 -27.37 -65.62
N TRP A 400 -0.90 -28.68 -65.66
CA TRP A 400 -1.10 -29.57 -64.52
C TRP A 400 -0.22 -29.15 -63.33
N ARG A 401 1.09 -28.95 -63.55
CA ARG A 401 2.05 -28.51 -62.52
C ARG A 401 1.55 -27.25 -61.82
N ARG A 402 1.10 -26.26 -62.60
CA ARG A 402 0.56 -25.00 -62.08
C ARG A 402 -0.68 -25.21 -61.23
N LYS A 403 -1.67 -25.97 -61.71
CA LYS A 403 -2.91 -26.25 -60.98
C LYS A 403 -2.66 -26.93 -59.64
N GLU A 404 -1.75 -27.91 -59.62
CA GLU A 404 -1.40 -28.63 -58.38
C GLU A 404 -0.63 -27.74 -57.39
N LEU A 405 0.32 -26.93 -57.88
CA LEU A 405 1.02 -25.95 -57.03
C LEU A 405 0.07 -24.88 -56.49
N ASP A 406 -0.86 -24.39 -57.29
CA ASP A 406 -1.87 -23.42 -56.86
C ASP A 406 -2.82 -24.01 -55.80
N ALA A 407 -3.20 -25.28 -55.93
CA ALA A 407 -4.01 -25.99 -54.94
C ALA A 407 -3.29 -26.07 -53.58
N ILE A 408 -2.02 -26.46 -53.57
CA ILE A 408 -1.19 -26.52 -52.35
C ILE A 408 -0.97 -25.12 -51.75
N ASN A 409 -0.71 -24.11 -52.57
CA ASN A 409 -0.56 -22.73 -52.08
C ASN A 409 -1.85 -22.22 -51.42
N LYS A 410 -3.02 -22.63 -51.92
CA LYS A 410 -4.32 -22.31 -51.30
C LYS A 410 -4.48 -22.99 -49.95
N GLU A 411 -4.11 -24.27 -49.83
CA GLU A 411 -4.10 -24.99 -48.54
C GLU A 411 -3.17 -24.30 -47.53
N TRP A 412 -1.96 -23.94 -47.95
CA TRP A 412 -1.00 -23.22 -47.11
C TRP A 412 -1.56 -21.88 -46.61
N ARG A 413 -2.25 -21.13 -47.46
CA ARG A 413 -2.86 -19.86 -47.08
C ARG A 413 -3.91 -20.02 -45.98
N LEU A 414 -4.77 -21.03 -46.08
CA LEU A 414 -5.80 -21.32 -45.09
C LEU A 414 -5.19 -21.74 -43.74
N SER A 415 -4.17 -22.60 -43.78
CA SER A 415 -3.39 -22.99 -42.58
C SER A 415 -2.78 -21.76 -41.89
N LYS A 416 -2.12 -20.88 -42.64
CA LYS A 416 -1.53 -19.64 -42.12
C LYS A 416 -2.57 -18.72 -41.48
N GLU A 417 -3.75 -18.60 -42.07
CA GLU A 417 -4.87 -17.82 -41.51
C GLU A 417 -5.36 -18.43 -40.17
N ASN A 418 -5.46 -19.76 -40.06
CA ASN A 418 -5.83 -20.43 -38.81
C ASN A 418 -4.78 -20.28 -37.71
N TYR A 419 -3.49 -20.39 -38.05
CA TYR A 419 -2.40 -20.10 -37.11
C TYR A 419 -2.47 -18.65 -36.62
N GLY A 420 -2.72 -17.71 -37.54
CA GLY A 420 -2.91 -16.30 -37.20
C GLY A 420 -4.03 -16.06 -36.19
N ARG A 421 -5.19 -16.72 -36.37
CA ARG A 421 -6.30 -16.66 -35.40
C ARG A 421 -5.95 -17.23 -34.05
N THR A 422 -5.21 -18.34 -34.02
CA THR A 422 -4.78 -18.97 -32.76
C THR A 422 -3.85 -18.05 -31.98
N GLN A 423 -2.91 -17.40 -32.68
CA GLN A 423 -2.01 -16.40 -32.11
C GLN A 423 -2.76 -15.16 -31.62
N GLU A 424 -3.84 -14.77 -32.28
CA GLU A 424 -4.71 -13.69 -31.80
C GLU A 424 -5.43 -14.07 -30.50
N SER A 425 -5.98 -15.29 -30.40
CA SER A 425 -6.58 -15.78 -29.14
C SER A 425 -5.55 -15.91 -28.01
N ILE A 426 -4.31 -16.32 -28.30
CA ILE A 426 -3.23 -16.32 -27.29
C ILE A 426 -2.98 -14.91 -26.77
N ARG A 427 -2.88 -13.90 -27.64
CA ARG A 427 -2.71 -12.51 -27.22
C ARG A 427 -3.87 -11.99 -26.36
N GLU A 428 -5.11 -12.37 -26.68
CA GLU A 428 -6.27 -12.02 -25.85
C GLU A 428 -6.17 -12.64 -24.45
N LEU A 429 -5.72 -13.89 -24.34
CA LEU A 429 -5.50 -14.56 -23.06
C LEU A 429 -4.33 -13.91 -22.28
N ASP A 430 -3.25 -13.53 -22.95
CA ASP A 430 -2.13 -12.80 -22.32
C ASP A 430 -2.61 -11.46 -21.72
N ILE A 431 -3.46 -10.72 -22.44
CA ILE A 431 -4.07 -9.49 -21.92
C ILE A 431 -4.87 -9.77 -20.66
N LEU A 432 -5.67 -10.86 -20.64
CA LEU A 432 -6.44 -11.25 -19.45
C LEU A 432 -5.52 -11.66 -18.29
N ILE A 433 -4.41 -12.37 -18.56
CA ILE A 433 -3.40 -12.70 -17.55
C ILE A 433 -2.82 -11.41 -16.95
N SER A 434 -2.38 -10.46 -17.77
CA SER A 434 -1.83 -9.18 -17.29
C SER A 434 -2.84 -8.38 -16.46
N GLN A 435 -4.13 -8.38 -16.84
CA GLN A 435 -5.18 -7.75 -16.04
C GLN A 435 -5.34 -8.41 -14.67
N ARG A 436 -5.25 -9.75 -14.60
CA ARG A 436 -5.32 -10.50 -13.34
C ARG A 436 -4.09 -10.30 -12.46
N GLU A 437 -2.91 -10.17 -13.05
CA GLU A 437 -1.68 -9.84 -12.33
C GLU A 437 -1.74 -8.45 -11.68
N SER A 438 -2.27 -7.45 -12.40
CA SER A 438 -2.51 -6.13 -11.83
C SER A 438 -3.47 -6.17 -10.64
N LEU A 439 -4.54 -6.98 -10.73
CA LEU A 439 -5.46 -7.22 -9.62
C LEU A 439 -4.76 -7.92 -8.45
N LEU A 440 -3.95 -8.96 -8.71
CA LEU A 440 -3.19 -9.68 -7.70
C LEU A 440 -2.26 -8.74 -6.92
N ASP A 441 -1.55 -7.87 -7.61
CA ASP A 441 -0.66 -6.88 -6.99
C ASP A 441 -1.44 -5.87 -6.16
N ARG A 442 -2.61 -5.44 -6.63
CA ARG A 442 -3.51 -4.57 -5.86
C ARG A 442 -3.94 -5.24 -4.54
N GLU A 443 -4.44 -6.48 -4.59
CA GLU A 443 -4.88 -7.21 -3.40
C GLU A 443 -3.73 -7.44 -2.41
N ARG A 444 -2.54 -7.80 -2.91
CA ARG A 444 -1.33 -7.93 -2.09
C ARG A 444 -0.94 -6.63 -1.39
N ARG A 445 -1.01 -5.49 -2.10
CA ARG A 445 -0.77 -4.17 -1.50
C ARG A 445 -1.78 -3.88 -0.40
N PHE A 446 -3.07 -4.08 -0.64
CA PHE A 446 -4.09 -3.86 0.40
C PHE A 446 -3.88 -4.75 1.62
N CYS A 447 -3.67 -6.05 1.42
CA CYS A 447 -3.40 -6.99 2.52
C CYS A 447 -2.18 -6.57 3.34
N ARG A 448 -1.13 -6.08 2.68
CA ARG A 448 0.08 -5.60 3.34
C ARG A 448 -0.15 -4.30 4.12
N SER A 449 -0.82 -3.33 3.50
CA SER A 449 -1.14 -2.05 4.16
C SER A 449 -2.00 -2.27 5.39
N LEU A 450 -2.99 -3.16 5.30
CA LEU A 450 -3.85 -3.56 6.41
C LEU A 450 -3.01 -4.09 7.59
N LEU A 451 -2.05 -4.98 7.34
CA LEU A 451 -1.11 -5.48 8.36
C LEU A 451 -0.26 -4.38 9.01
N ILE A 452 0.25 -3.46 8.20
CA ILE A 452 1.06 -2.33 8.69
C ILE A 452 0.21 -1.39 9.56
N GLU A 453 -1.02 -1.09 9.15
CA GLU A 453 -1.95 -0.25 9.91
C GLU A 453 -2.33 -0.90 11.24
N PHE A 454 -2.53 -2.22 11.26
CA PHE A 454 -2.79 -2.96 12.50
C PHE A 454 -1.61 -2.89 13.45
N GLU A 455 -0.39 -3.20 12.99
CA GLU A 455 0.81 -3.08 13.82
C GLU A 455 0.99 -1.63 14.33
N LYS A 456 0.77 -0.64 13.47
CA LYS A 456 0.88 0.78 13.84
C LYS A 456 -0.12 1.19 14.91
N SER A 457 -1.39 0.78 14.79
CA SER A 457 -2.41 1.11 15.80
C SER A 457 -2.11 0.47 17.16
N GLN A 458 -1.61 -0.76 17.18
CA GLN A 458 -1.22 -1.44 18.42
C GLN A 458 0.00 -0.76 19.07
N LEU A 459 1.00 -0.38 18.27
CA LEU A 459 2.18 0.34 18.74
C LEU A 459 1.83 1.74 19.25
N GLN A 460 0.88 2.45 18.62
CA GLN A 460 0.41 3.75 19.08
C GLN A 460 -0.11 3.66 20.53
N THR A 461 -1.00 2.72 20.83
CA THR A 461 -1.48 2.51 22.20
C THR A 461 -0.34 2.16 23.15
N LEU A 462 0.53 1.23 22.77
CA LEU A 462 1.64 0.82 23.63
C LEU A 462 2.62 1.95 23.92
N TYR A 463 2.96 2.77 22.93
CA TYR A 463 3.81 3.95 23.11
C TYR A 463 3.14 5.01 23.98
N HIS A 464 1.84 5.23 23.82
CA HIS A 464 1.07 6.12 24.68
C HIS A 464 1.17 5.67 26.16
N GLU A 465 0.90 4.40 26.44
CA GLU A 465 0.96 3.86 27.80
C GLU A 465 2.40 3.76 28.34
N ALA A 466 3.38 3.50 27.48
CA ALA A 466 4.78 3.48 27.86
C ALA A 466 5.30 4.85 28.27
N TRP A 467 4.77 5.91 27.68
CA TRP A 467 5.07 7.26 28.11
C TRP A 467 4.62 7.51 29.56
N HIS A 468 3.41 7.10 29.94
CA HIS A 468 2.97 7.21 31.34
C HIS A 468 3.88 6.42 32.28
N ALA A 469 4.27 5.20 31.90
CA ALA A 469 5.23 4.41 32.66
C ALA A 469 6.60 5.08 32.79
N TYR A 470 7.08 5.71 31.72
CA TYR A 470 8.34 6.46 31.69
C TYR A 470 8.28 7.68 32.61
N VAL A 471 7.20 8.46 32.55
CA VAL A 471 6.99 9.62 33.43
C VAL A 471 7.02 9.20 34.89
N ASP A 472 6.35 8.11 35.24
CA ASP A 472 6.27 7.62 36.62
C ASP A 472 7.59 7.19 37.23
N HIS A 473 8.54 6.69 36.42
CA HIS A 473 9.79 6.11 36.92
C HIS A 473 11.03 6.93 36.66
N VAL A 474 11.01 7.76 35.61
CA VAL A 474 12.18 8.48 35.13
C VAL A 474 12.07 9.97 35.43
N ILE A 475 10.90 10.55 35.15
CA ILE A 475 10.65 11.98 35.30
C ILE A 475 10.22 12.31 36.74
N LYS A 476 9.29 11.57 37.34
CA LYS A 476 8.87 11.78 38.73
C LYS A 476 9.99 11.35 39.69
N ARG A 477 10.74 12.32 40.23
CA ARG A 477 11.78 12.08 41.24
C ARG A 477 11.31 12.62 42.61
N ASP A 478 11.07 11.71 43.55
CA ASP A 478 11.10 11.95 45.00
C ASP A 478 10.00 12.80 45.72
N GLN A 479 8.86 13.17 45.12
CA GLN A 479 7.78 13.88 45.85
C GLN A 479 6.40 13.22 45.67
N GLU A 480 5.69 13.02 46.79
CA GLU A 480 4.38 12.35 46.88
C GLU A 480 3.21 13.06 46.13
N ASN A 481 3.38 14.19 45.43
CA ASN A 481 2.20 14.89 44.87
C ASN A 481 2.35 15.89 43.69
N ALA A 482 3.45 15.92 42.93
CA ALA A 482 3.51 16.77 41.72
C ALA A 482 3.70 15.91 40.47
N GLY A 483 2.61 15.36 39.92
CA GLY A 483 2.64 14.82 38.57
C GLY A 483 2.68 15.94 37.53
N LEU A 484 3.09 15.60 36.30
CA LEU A 484 3.00 16.53 35.18
C LEU A 484 1.56 17.07 35.05
N PRO A 485 1.35 18.34 34.69
CA PRO A 485 0.03 18.84 34.34
C PRO A 485 -0.62 17.95 33.28
N LEU A 486 -1.93 17.71 33.40
CA LEU A 486 -2.62 16.72 32.57
C LEU A 486 -2.43 16.96 31.07
N TRP A 487 -2.48 18.22 30.63
CA TRP A 487 -2.29 18.57 29.22
C TRP A 487 -0.89 18.18 28.70
N LEU A 488 0.13 18.30 29.56
CA LEU A 488 1.51 18.02 29.21
C LEU A 488 1.73 16.51 29.17
N GLU A 489 1.24 15.80 30.18
CA GLU A 489 1.33 14.33 30.26
C GLU A 489 0.66 13.68 29.04
N GLU A 490 -0.62 14.00 28.81
CA GLU A 490 -1.41 13.42 27.70
C GLU A 490 -0.96 13.96 26.34
N GLY A 491 -0.55 15.22 26.25
CA GLY A 491 -0.04 15.81 25.02
C GLY A 491 1.26 15.15 24.54
N LEU A 492 2.18 14.85 25.47
CA LEU A 492 3.40 14.10 25.16
C LEU A 492 3.10 12.63 24.85
N ALA A 493 2.14 12.00 25.55
CA ALA A 493 1.68 10.64 25.24
C ALA A 493 1.18 10.54 23.79
N GLU A 494 0.33 11.49 23.37
CA GLU A 494 -0.16 11.60 21.99
C GLU A 494 0.96 11.94 20.99
N PHE A 495 1.90 12.83 21.36
CA PHE A 495 3.03 13.20 20.51
C PHE A 495 3.94 12.00 20.21
N PHE A 496 4.30 11.24 21.23
CA PHE A 496 5.18 10.07 21.09
C PHE A 496 4.49 8.89 20.43
N SER A 497 3.22 8.62 20.77
CA SER A 497 2.46 7.54 20.13
C SER A 497 2.33 7.74 18.63
N ASN A 498 2.19 8.99 18.17
CA ASN A 498 2.14 9.29 16.73
C ASN A 498 3.52 9.42 16.08
N SER A 499 4.61 9.41 16.84
CA SER A 499 5.96 9.54 16.31
C SER A 499 6.47 8.25 15.68
N GLU A 500 7.38 8.38 14.70
CA GLU A 500 8.03 7.26 14.05
C GLU A 500 9.50 7.20 14.44
N ILE A 501 10.02 5.99 14.65
CA ILE A 501 11.45 5.77 14.86
C ILE A 501 12.06 5.43 13.50
N ASN A 502 12.94 6.30 13.02
CA ASN A 502 13.62 6.07 11.76
C ASN A 502 14.73 5.02 11.89
N VAL A 503 15.39 4.69 10.78
CA VAL A 503 16.43 3.65 10.74
C VAL A 503 17.70 4.05 11.53
N ALA A 504 17.89 5.33 11.82
CA ALA A 504 18.95 5.83 12.70
C ALA A 504 18.54 5.83 14.18
N GLU A 505 17.41 5.19 14.52
CA GLU A 505 16.85 5.13 15.88
C GLU A 505 16.50 6.52 16.45
N VAL A 506 16.28 7.49 15.55
CA VAL A 506 15.88 8.84 15.92
C VAL A 506 14.36 8.95 15.84
N LEU A 507 13.77 9.51 16.90
CA LEU A 507 12.36 9.86 16.97
C LEU A 507 12.04 11.01 16.02
N VAL A 508 11.17 10.74 15.05
CA VAL A 508 10.66 11.72 14.09
C VAL A 508 9.18 11.96 14.37
N PRO A 509 8.81 13.16 14.86
CA PRO A 509 7.42 13.51 15.08
C PRO A 509 6.59 13.42 13.79
N ARG A 510 5.31 13.06 13.92
CA ARG A 510 4.34 13.07 12.83
C ARG A 510 3.09 13.82 13.23
N ILE A 511 2.43 14.39 12.22
CA ILE A 511 1.13 14.98 12.39
C ILE A 511 0.10 13.87 12.63
N ALA A 512 -0.58 13.92 13.77
CA ALA A 512 -1.73 13.06 14.06
C ALA A 512 -2.94 13.59 13.27
N LYS A 513 -3.14 13.09 12.04
CA LYS A 513 -4.15 13.60 11.09
C LYS A 513 -5.54 13.74 11.71
N GLY A 514 -6.00 12.73 12.45
CA GLY A 514 -7.29 12.78 13.14
C GLY A 514 -7.39 13.93 14.16
N ARG A 515 -6.33 14.15 14.96
CA ARG A 515 -6.27 15.24 15.94
C ARG A 515 -6.24 16.61 15.24
N LEU A 516 -5.47 16.76 14.16
CA LEU A 516 -5.44 18.01 13.38
C LEU A 516 -6.82 18.33 12.77
N ILE A 517 -7.54 17.31 12.28
CA ILE A 517 -8.91 17.47 11.79
C ILE A 517 -9.82 17.95 12.93
N THR A 518 -9.78 17.32 14.11
CA THR A 518 -10.55 17.76 15.29
C THR A 518 -10.28 19.23 15.63
N LEU A 519 -9.02 19.66 15.64
CA LEU A 519 -8.64 21.06 15.91
C LEU A 519 -9.16 22.03 14.84
N LYS A 520 -9.07 21.66 13.57
CA LYS A 520 -9.59 22.49 12.47
C LYS A 520 -11.11 22.59 12.49
N LEU A 521 -11.81 21.50 12.83
CA LEU A 521 -13.28 21.48 12.95
C LEU A 521 -13.78 22.28 14.15
N ALA A 522 -13.04 22.29 15.26
CA ALA A 522 -13.36 23.13 16.41
C ALA A 522 -13.35 24.63 16.05
N GLY A 523 -12.45 25.03 15.15
CA GLY A 523 -12.29 26.44 14.75
C GLY A 523 -11.79 27.32 15.90
N ASN A 524 -11.58 28.61 15.64
CA ASN A 524 -10.94 29.51 16.62
C ASN A 524 -11.71 29.66 17.95
N ASP A 525 -13.05 29.62 17.90
CA ASP A 525 -13.93 29.85 19.05
C ASP A 525 -14.31 28.55 19.78
N GLY A 526 -14.07 27.39 19.15
CA GLY A 526 -14.36 26.08 19.74
C GLY A 526 -13.18 25.45 20.47
N LEU A 527 -11.97 26.02 20.37
CA LEU A 527 -10.78 25.56 21.10
C LEU A 527 -10.86 25.95 22.59
N ILE A 528 -10.28 25.10 23.45
CA ILE A 528 -10.12 25.38 24.88
C ILE A 528 -9.10 26.55 25.02
N PRO A 529 -9.38 27.63 25.74
CA PRO A 529 -8.37 28.68 25.97
C PRO A 529 -7.12 28.10 26.63
N LEU A 530 -5.90 28.47 26.19
CA LEU A 530 -4.66 27.88 26.69
C LEU A 530 -4.49 28.11 28.19
N ARG A 531 -4.92 29.27 28.71
CA ARG A 531 -4.94 29.55 30.16
C ARG A 531 -5.80 28.55 30.96
N GLN A 532 -6.82 27.98 30.33
CA GLN A 532 -7.64 26.92 30.90
C GLN A 532 -7.00 25.54 30.67
N LEU A 533 -6.51 25.27 29.45
CA LEU A 533 -5.85 24.01 29.10
C LEU A 533 -4.68 23.69 30.03
N VAL A 534 -3.82 24.66 30.33
CA VAL A 534 -2.64 24.43 31.18
C VAL A 534 -2.97 24.16 32.65
N ARG A 535 -4.19 24.48 33.09
CA ARG A 535 -4.69 24.26 34.45
C ARG A 535 -5.69 23.11 34.56
N TYR A 536 -5.99 22.43 33.46
CA TYR A 536 -7.00 21.37 33.43
C TYR A 536 -6.63 20.22 34.36
N THR A 537 -7.58 19.79 35.20
CA THR A 537 -7.40 18.63 36.10
C THR A 537 -8.03 17.36 35.53
N LYS A 538 -7.63 16.17 36.02
CA LYS A 538 -8.23 14.88 35.62
C LYS A 538 -9.76 14.87 35.77
N LYS A 539 -10.31 15.51 36.81
CA LYS A 539 -11.77 15.55 37.04
C LYS A 539 -12.52 16.36 35.97
N GLU A 540 -11.86 17.36 35.38
CA GLU A 540 -12.42 18.22 34.35
C GLU A 540 -12.14 17.65 32.94
N GLY A 541 -10.96 17.04 32.74
CA GLY A 541 -10.44 16.46 31.48
C GLY A 541 -11.30 15.36 30.86
N TYR A 542 -11.92 14.53 31.70
CA TYR A 542 -12.73 13.39 31.26
C TYR A 542 -14.23 13.72 31.07
N ALA A 543 -14.61 15.00 30.94
CA ALA A 543 -15.97 15.45 30.64
C ALA A 543 -16.26 15.52 29.11
N GLU A 544 -17.40 16.09 28.69
CA GLU A 544 -17.92 16.12 27.29
C GLU A 544 -16.94 16.56 26.18
N GLN A 545 -15.79 17.14 26.53
CA GLN A 545 -14.77 17.66 25.59
C GLN A 545 -13.47 16.82 25.54
N ALA A 546 -13.47 15.58 26.04
CA ALA A 546 -12.26 14.75 26.12
C ALA A 546 -11.50 14.63 24.78
N GLU A 547 -12.18 14.38 23.66
CA GLU A 547 -11.54 14.26 22.34
C GLU A 547 -10.82 15.54 21.91
N LEU A 548 -11.45 16.70 22.17
CA LEU A 548 -10.88 18.01 21.89
C LEU A 548 -9.69 18.30 22.81
N PHE A 549 -9.79 17.94 24.09
CA PHE A 549 -8.69 18.07 25.05
C PHE A 549 -7.44 17.33 24.58
N TYR A 550 -7.55 16.04 24.24
CA TYR A 550 -6.41 15.26 23.73
C TYR A 550 -5.86 15.86 22.43
N ALA A 551 -6.73 16.23 21.50
CA ALA A 551 -6.30 16.84 20.24
C ALA A 551 -5.56 18.15 20.47
N GLN A 552 -6.01 18.99 21.40
CA GLN A 552 -5.41 20.29 21.66
C GLN A 552 -4.13 20.19 22.47
N SER A 553 -4.06 19.29 23.44
CA SER A 553 -2.82 18.97 24.17
C SER A 553 -1.74 18.46 23.20
N TRP A 554 -2.08 17.51 22.33
CA TRP A 554 -1.17 17.03 21.27
C TRP A 554 -0.71 18.18 20.37
N GLY A 555 -1.66 18.96 19.83
CA GLY A 555 -1.37 20.04 18.89
C GLY A 555 -0.47 21.10 19.52
N PHE A 556 -0.70 21.41 20.80
CA PHE A 556 0.09 22.38 21.53
C PHE A 556 1.53 21.90 21.75
N ILE A 557 1.74 20.65 22.17
CA ILE A 557 3.08 20.06 22.28
C ILE A 557 3.80 20.06 20.94
N TYR A 558 3.12 19.66 19.86
CA TYR A 558 3.72 19.64 18.53
C TYR A 558 4.13 21.06 18.08
N TYR A 559 3.26 22.05 18.30
CA TYR A 559 3.55 23.45 18.03
C TYR A 559 4.76 23.95 18.82
N LEU A 560 4.82 23.66 20.13
CA LEU A 560 5.95 24.06 20.98
C LEU A 560 7.25 23.41 20.53
N ASN A 561 7.21 22.13 20.17
CA ASN A 561 8.35 21.42 19.61
C ASN A 561 8.86 22.05 18.32
N GLU A 562 7.98 22.47 17.40
CA GLU A 562 8.42 23.16 16.18
C GLU A 562 8.92 24.59 16.43
N LYS A 563 8.30 25.31 17.37
CA LYS A 563 8.62 26.72 17.60
C LYS A 563 9.90 26.91 18.42
N PHE A 564 10.10 26.08 19.43
CA PHE A 564 11.18 26.26 20.41
C PHE A 564 12.23 25.16 20.36
N ASP A 565 11.97 24.06 19.63
CA ASP A 565 12.76 22.82 19.73
C ASP A 565 12.86 22.36 21.19
N LEU A 566 11.84 21.64 21.68
CA LEU A 566 11.75 21.23 23.08
C LEU A 566 12.93 20.38 23.58
N ARG A 567 13.77 19.87 22.67
CA ARG A 567 14.99 19.12 22.96
C ARG A 567 16.19 20.03 23.21
N ASN A 568 16.16 21.26 22.71
CA ASN A 568 17.28 22.18 22.81
C ASN A 568 17.40 22.74 24.22
N GLU A 569 18.62 22.74 24.77
CA GLU A 569 18.95 23.25 26.10
C GLU A 569 18.11 22.67 27.25
N ASP A 570 17.58 21.45 27.09
CA ASP A 570 16.71 20.78 28.07
C ASP A 570 15.47 21.62 28.46
N LEU A 571 14.97 22.47 27.55
CA LEU A 571 13.88 23.43 27.80
C LEU A 571 12.61 22.80 28.38
N LEU A 572 12.26 21.59 27.93
CA LEU A 572 11.11 20.87 28.48
C LEU A 572 11.34 20.40 29.93
N LEU A 573 12.56 20.01 30.29
CA LEU A 573 12.91 19.71 31.68
C LEU A 573 12.90 20.98 32.53
N GLN A 574 13.41 22.09 31.99
CA GLN A 574 13.31 23.39 32.66
C GLN A 574 11.85 23.78 32.94
N TYR A 575 10.94 23.55 31.99
CA TYR A 575 9.52 23.81 32.20
C TYR A 575 8.93 22.95 33.33
N ILE A 576 9.34 21.69 33.42
CA ILE A 576 8.94 20.78 34.49
C ILE A 576 9.48 21.29 35.84
N ASP A 577 10.74 21.72 35.90
CA ASP A 577 11.34 22.29 37.11
C ASP A 577 10.63 23.61 37.53
N ASP A 578 10.31 24.49 36.58
CA ASP A 578 9.59 25.74 36.83
C ASP A 578 8.16 25.49 37.31
N LEU A 579 7.49 24.44 36.80
CA LEU A 579 6.17 24.01 37.28
C LEU A 579 6.19 23.61 38.76
N GLU A 580 7.25 22.93 39.19
CA GLU A 580 7.44 22.54 40.60
C GLU A 580 7.74 23.76 41.49
N GLN A 581 8.51 24.73 40.99
CA GLN A 581 8.94 25.90 41.77
C GLN A 581 7.85 26.98 41.89
N GLU A 582 7.18 27.32 40.80
CA GLU A 582 6.22 28.44 40.74
C GLU A 582 4.82 28.05 41.21
N GLY A 583 4.42 26.79 41.05
CA GLY A 583 3.10 26.26 41.42
C GLY A 583 1.91 26.74 40.57
N ASP A 584 2.03 27.86 39.84
CA ASP A 584 1.05 28.28 38.81
C ASP A 584 1.56 27.94 37.40
N PRO A 585 0.88 27.04 36.66
CA PRO A 585 1.31 26.62 35.32
C PRO A 585 1.48 27.74 34.30
N ILE A 586 0.79 28.87 34.48
CA ILE A 586 0.94 30.03 33.60
C ILE A 586 2.27 30.74 33.87
N ASN A 587 2.59 31.02 35.14
CA ASN A 587 3.83 31.70 35.49
C ASN A 587 5.05 30.84 35.11
N ALA A 588 4.98 29.54 35.37
CA ALA A 588 6.00 28.59 34.93
C ALA A 588 6.19 28.65 33.41
N PHE A 589 5.10 28.66 32.64
CA PHE A 589 5.18 28.70 31.17
C PHE A 589 5.80 30.02 30.69
N GLU A 590 5.32 31.16 31.18
CA GLU A 590 5.81 32.47 30.76
C GLU A 590 7.27 32.71 31.17
N SER A 591 7.71 32.10 32.28
CA SER A 591 9.11 32.08 32.72
C SER A 591 9.97 31.25 31.78
N THR A 592 9.63 29.98 31.54
CA THR A 592 10.48 29.09 30.74
C THR A 592 10.56 29.51 29.28
N PHE A 593 9.43 29.87 28.67
CA PHE A 593 9.38 30.21 27.24
C PHE A 593 9.59 31.71 26.96
N GLU A 594 9.77 32.52 28.00
CA GLU A 594 9.93 33.98 27.92
C GLU A 594 8.86 34.69 27.06
N MET A 595 7.66 34.11 26.97
CA MET A 595 6.57 34.56 26.11
C MET A 595 5.24 34.51 26.85
N ASN A 596 4.44 35.55 26.67
CA ASN A 596 3.09 35.62 27.22
C ASN A 596 2.16 34.55 26.59
N LEU A 597 1.39 33.86 27.42
CA LEU A 597 0.57 32.72 26.98
C LEU A 597 -0.55 33.12 26.00
N ASP A 598 -1.05 34.36 26.06
CA ASP A 598 -2.08 34.85 25.13
C ASP A 598 -1.50 35.11 23.73
N VAL A 599 -0.23 35.52 23.65
CA VAL A 599 0.49 35.65 22.38
C VAL A 599 0.70 34.26 21.76
N ILE A 600 1.10 33.30 22.59
CA ILE A 600 1.25 31.90 22.18
C ILE A 600 -0.06 31.30 21.71
N GLU A 601 -1.19 31.58 22.38
CA GLU A 601 -2.50 31.10 21.95
C GLU A 601 -2.85 31.60 20.54
N LYS A 602 -2.62 32.89 20.25
CA LYS A 602 -2.88 33.46 18.94
C LYS A 602 -2.01 32.81 17.85
N ASP A 603 -0.72 32.62 18.13
CA ASP A 603 0.21 31.98 17.21
C ASP A 603 -0.14 30.51 16.99
N PHE A 604 -0.52 29.79 18.04
CA PHE A 604 -0.95 28.40 17.98
C PHE A 604 -2.22 28.23 17.12
N LYS A 605 -3.21 29.12 17.28
CA LYS A 605 -4.41 29.13 16.42
C LYS A 605 -4.06 29.36 14.95
N ALA A 606 -3.14 30.30 14.66
CA ALA A 606 -2.65 30.51 13.31
C ALA A 606 -1.89 29.29 12.76
N TRP A 607 -1.11 28.62 13.61
CA TRP A 607 -0.42 27.38 13.27
C TRP A 607 -1.39 26.26 12.89
N ILE A 608 -2.48 26.04 13.63
CA ILE A 608 -3.50 25.03 13.28
C ILE A 608 -4.05 25.29 11.87
N LEU A 609 -4.36 26.55 11.55
CA LEU A 609 -4.94 26.92 10.26
C LEU A 609 -3.95 26.72 9.10
N SER A 610 -2.66 26.99 9.30
CA SER A 610 -1.64 26.89 8.25
C SER A 610 -1.27 25.46 7.87
N ARG A 611 -1.54 24.46 8.72
CA ARG A 611 -1.18 23.07 8.45
C ARG A 611 -2.06 22.43 7.38
N PRO A 612 -1.51 21.74 6.36
CA PRO A 612 -2.30 20.97 5.42
C PRO A 612 -2.88 19.71 6.09
N ILE A 613 -4.07 19.30 5.64
CA ILE A 613 -4.58 17.94 5.88
C ILE A 613 -4.14 17.14 4.65
N GLU A 614 -2.96 16.52 4.73
CA GLU A 614 -2.47 15.58 3.71
C GLU A 614 -3.21 14.24 3.83
#